data_AF-A0A2S0JSH7-F1
#
_entry.id   AF-A0A2S0JSH7-F1
#
_cell.length_a   1.000
_cell.length_b   1.000
_cell.length_c   1.000
_cell.angle_alpha   90.00
_cell.angle_beta   90.00
_cell.angle_gamma   90.00
#
_symmetry.space_group_name_H-M   'P 1'
#
loop_
_entity.id
_entity.type
_entity.pdbx_description
1 polymer ?
#
loop_
_entity_poly.entity_id
_entity_poly.type
_entity_poly.pdbx_seq_one_letter_code
_entity_poly.pdbx_strand_id
1 'polypeptide(L)'
;MRIEYNQNHQSVIDHKLTKSATQVTEEEKQLMQRQKREQELERQKKMAEQLKRETEAAKKQMEAEEDTLKIYITCLEIARRISSGDKVPTKDHQFLVKHDPALYGKALTMRIPKEDPKEYKQLSEDEENQNKQQSGISEGISELSSQDNSSSMVDIKI
;
A
#
# COMPACT_ATOMS: atom_id res chain seq x y z
N MET A 1 64.05 55.36 36.77
CA MET A 1 63.75 53.95 36.45
C MET A 1 62.23 53.82 36.23
N ARG A 2 61.76 53.75 34.98
CA ARG A 2 60.34 53.49 34.67
C ARG A 2 60.21 52.00 34.36
N ILE A 3 59.25 51.35 35.02
CA ILE A 3 59.08 49.90 35.05
C ILE A 3 58.23 49.47 33.84
N GLU A 4 58.80 48.69 32.92
CA GLU A 4 58.16 48.14 31.71
C GLU A 4 57.36 46.84 31.98
N TYR A 5 56.51 46.82 33.01
CA TYR A 5 55.80 45.59 33.43
C TYR A 5 54.31 45.51 33.05
N ASN A 6 53.86 46.21 32.00
CA ASN A 6 52.42 46.31 31.71
C ASN A 6 51.96 45.80 30.33
N GLN A 7 52.85 45.66 29.33
CA GLN A 7 52.42 45.24 27.98
C GLN A 7 52.28 43.72 27.80
N ASN A 8 53.15 42.92 28.44
CA ASN A 8 53.11 41.46 28.29
C ASN A 8 51.95 40.79 29.06
N HIS A 9 51.54 41.33 30.20
CA HIS A 9 50.39 40.79 30.93
C HIS A 9 49.07 41.10 30.24
N GLN A 10 48.92 42.30 29.68
CA GLN A 10 47.72 42.67 28.92
C GLN A 10 47.55 41.77 27.68
N SER A 11 48.62 41.54 26.91
CA SER A 11 48.62 40.64 25.74
C SER A 11 48.22 39.19 26.07
N VAL A 12 48.70 38.63 27.19
CA VAL A 12 48.36 37.26 27.60
C VAL A 12 46.91 37.15 28.09
N ILE A 13 46.40 38.19 28.75
CA ILE A 13 44.99 38.26 29.17
C ILE A 13 44.09 38.37 27.95
N ASP A 14 44.41 39.25 27.00
CA ASP A 14 43.64 39.47 25.77
C ASP A 14 43.62 38.22 24.88
N HIS A 15 44.73 37.50 24.74
CA HIS A 15 44.79 36.24 23.98
C HIS A 15 43.97 35.11 24.65
N LYS A 16 43.97 35.03 25.99
CA LYS A 16 43.13 34.06 26.73
C LYS A 16 41.64 34.41 26.63
N LEU A 17 41.30 35.70 26.69
CA LEU A 17 39.93 36.18 26.52
C LEU A 17 39.43 35.93 25.09
N THR A 18 40.30 36.14 24.09
CA THR A 18 39.98 35.84 22.68
C THR A 18 39.80 34.35 22.45
N LYS A 19 40.68 33.50 23.00
CA LYS A 19 40.58 32.03 22.86
C LYS A 19 39.30 31.47 23.51
N SER A 20 38.92 31.98 24.68
CA SER A 20 37.69 31.59 25.36
C SER A 20 36.45 32.11 24.63
N ALA A 21 36.47 33.34 24.12
CA ALA A 21 35.40 33.87 23.27
C ALA A 21 35.23 33.05 21.97
N THR A 22 36.31 32.67 21.29
CA THR A 22 36.23 31.82 20.09
C THR A 22 35.71 30.42 20.39
N GLN A 23 36.10 29.82 21.51
CA GLN A 23 35.59 28.51 21.94
C GLN A 23 34.09 28.54 22.22
N VAL A 24 33.60 29.59 22.91
CA VAL A 24 32.16 29.80 23.15
C VAL A 24 31.40 29.94 21.83
N THR A 25 31.94 30.68 20.85
CA THR A 25 31.29 30.79 19.52
C THR A 25 31.30 29.50 18.70
N GLU A 26 32.28 28.62 18.89
CA GLU A 26 32.33 27.31 18.23
C GLU A 26 31.35 26.33 18.85
N GLU A 27 31.21 26.31 20.18
CA GLU A 27 30.24 25.50 20.91
C GLU A 27 28.79 25.90 20.56
N GLU A 28 28.49 27.20 20.49
CA GLU A 28 27.19 27.71 20.04
C GLU A 28 26.85 27.28 18.61
N LYS A 29 27.82 27.33 17.69
CA LYS A 29 27.65 26.84 16.31
C LYS A 29 27.39 25.34 16.26
N GLN A 30 28.11 24.54 17.05
CA GLN A 30 27.89 23.10 17.13
C GLN A 30 26.53 22.76 17.72
N LEU A 31 26.09 23.48 18.75
CA LEU A 31 24.76 23.31 19.35
C LEU A 31 23.66 23.65 18.34
N MET A 32 23.79 24.77 17.62
CA MET A 32 22.86 25.16 16.56
C MET A 32 22.82 24.11 15.43
N GLN A 33 23.96 23.56 15.03
CA GLN A 33 24.01 22.47 14.04
C GLN A 33 23.37 21.17 14.54
N ARG A 34 23.53 20.83 15.83
CA ARG A 34 22.84 19.68 16.44
C ARG A 34 21.33 19.90 16.46
N GLN A 35 20.85 21.07 16.89
CA GLN A 35 19.44 21.41 16.87
C GLN A 35 18.85 21.36 15.46
N LYS A 36 19.55 21.90 14.45
CA LYS A 36 19.11 21.81 13.05
C LYS A 36 19.00 20.37 12.57
N ARG A 37 19.98 19.52 12.90
CA ARG A 37 19.93 18.08 12.57
C ARG A 37 18.80 17.36 13.28
N GLU A 38 18.55 17.68 14.54
CA GLU A 38 17.46 17.09 15.32
C GLU A 38 16.10 17.49 14.77
N GLN A 39 15.90 18.77 14.44
CA GLN A 39 14.69 19.26 13.77
C GLN A 39 14.49 18.59 12.40
N GLU A 40 15.55 18.43 11.63
CA GLU A 40 15.46 17.76 10.33
C GLU A 40 15.12 16.27 10.48
N LEU A 41 15.72 15.59 11.45
CA LEU A 41 15.38 14.21 11.77
C LEU A 41 13.93 14.08 12.25
N GLU A 42 13.43 15.03 13.05
CA GLU A 42 12.04 15.05 13.49
C GLU A 42 11.07 15.30 12.32
N ARG A 43 11.42 16.21 11.39
CA ARG A 43 10.65 16.41 10.16
C ARG A 43 10.62 15.16 9.30
N GLN A 44 11.77 14.50 9.10
CA GLN A 44 11.84 13.26 8.34
C GLN A 44 11.04 12.14 9.00
N LYS A 45 11.08 12.02 10.33
CA LYS A 45 10.25 11.07 11.08
C LYS A 45 8.77 11.34 10.89
N LYS A 46 8.32 12.60 11.00
CA LYS A 46 6.92 12.99 10.78
C LYS A 46 6.47 12.69 9.35
N MET A 47 7.30 12.99 8.35
CA MET A 47 7.02 12.68 6.95
C MET A 47 6.95 11.16 6.71
N ALA A 48 7.89 10.39 7.25
CA ALA A 48 7.89 8.93 7.13
C ALA A 48 6.67 8.30 7.80
N GLU A 49 6.26 8.81 8.97
CA GLU A 49 5.07 8.36 9.66
C GLU A 49 3.79 8.69 8.88
N GLN A 50 3.71 9.90 8.30
CA GLN A 50 2.59 10.27 7.42
C GLN A 50 2.51 9.35 6.20
N LEU A 51 3.63 9.15 5.49
CA LEU A 51 3.69 8.27 4.33
C LEU A 51 3.28 6.84 4.69
N LYS A 52 3.72 6.34 5.85
CA LYS A 52 3.33 5.00 6.34
C LYS A 52 1.82 4.91 6.58
N ARG A 53 1.20 5.94 7.16
CA ARG A 53 -0.25 5.96 7.37
C ARG A 53 -1.01 6.01 6.05
N GLU A 54 -0.54 6.80 5.09
CA GLU A 54 -1.13 6.89 3.75
C GLU A 54 -1.02 5.55 2.99
N THR A 55 0.12 4.88 3.04
CA THR A 55 0.30 3.57 2.40
C THR A 55 -0.54 2.48 3.06
N GLU A 56 -0.65 2.47 4.39
CA GLU A 56 -1.55 1.54 5.10
C GLU A 56 -3.02 1.78 4.77
N ALA A 57 -3.44 3.05 4.68
CA ALA A 57 -4.80 3.40 4.27
C ALA A 57 -5.09 2.97 2.82
N ALA A 58 -4.17 3.26 1.89
CA ALA A 58 -4.29 2.85 0.50
C ALA A 58 -4.34 1.31 0.37
N LYS A 59 -3.50 0.59 1.12
CA LYS A 59 -3.52 -0.88 1.13
C LYS A 59 -4.87 -1.44 1.56
N LYS A 60 -5.46 -0.92 2.64
CA LYS A 60 -6.80 -1.34 3.10
C LYS A 60 -7.89 -1.04 2.08
N GLN A 61 -7.80 0.10 1.38
CA GLN A 61 -8.74 0.43 0.31
C GLN A 61 -8.61 -0.56 -0.85
N MET A 62 -7.38 -0.88 -1.27
CA MET A 62 -7.14 -1.86 -2.33
C MET A 62 -7.64 -3.26 -1.96
N GLU A 63 -7.43 -3.72 -0.72
CA GLU A 63 -7.96 -5.01 -0.24
C GLU A 63 -9.49 -5.05 -0.29
N ALA A 64 -10.16 -3.97 0.16
CA ALA A 64 -11.61 -3.88 0.08
C ALA A 64 -12.11 -3.86 -1.37
N GLU A 65 -11.43 -3.14 -2.26
CA GLU A 65 -11.76 -3.13 -3.70
C GLU A 65 -11.56 -4.52 -4.32
N GLU A 66 -10.49 -5.23 -3.98
CA GLU A 66 -10.23 -6.59 -4.46
C GLU A 66 -11.38 -7.55 -4.10
N ASP A 67 -11.87 -7.49 -2.86
CA ASP A 67 -12.98 -8.33 -2.41
C ASP A 67 -14.28 -8.00 -3.16
N THR A 68 -14.55 -6.71 -3.39
CA THR A 68 -15.73 -6.31 -4.19
C THR A 68 -15.63 -6.82 -5.63
N LEU A 69 -14.45 -6.79 -6.23
CA LEU A 69 -14.23 -7.31 -7.59
C LEU A 69 -14.38 -8.83 -7.65
N LYS A 70 -13.90 -9.57 -6.64
CA LYS A 70 -14.11 -11.03 -6.54
C LYS A 70 -15.59 -11.40 -6.51
N ILE A 71 -16.39 -10.68 -5.72
CA ILE A 71 -17.85 -10.87 -5.65
C ILE A 71 -18.48 -10.59 -7.02
N TYR A 72 -18.10 -9.48 -7.66
CA TYR A 72 -18.64 -9.08 -8.95
C TYR A 72 -18.33 -10.10 -10.06
N ILE A 73 -17.07 -10.56 -10.15
CA ILE A 73 -16.66 -11.59 -11.14
C ILE A 73 -17.40 -12.90 -10.90
N THR A 74 -17.56 -13.30 -9.64
CA THR A 74 -18.35 -14.49 -9.27
C THR A 74 -19.80 -14.35 -9.74
N CYS A 75 -20.42 -13.20 -9.52
CA CYS A 75 -21.78 -12.92 -9.97
C CYS A 75 -21.91 -13.02 -11.51
N LEU A 76 -20.96 -12.45 -12.25
CA LEU A 76 -20.95 -12.50 -13.71
C LEU A 76 -20.80 -13.93 -14.25
N GLU A 77 -19.94 -14.75 -13.66
CA GLU A 77 -19.75 -16.14 -14.11
C GLU A 77 -20.97 -17.00 -13.77
N ILE A 78 -21.60 -16.81 -12.61
CA ILE A 78 -22.87 -17.46 -12.28
C ILE A 78 -23.95 -17.04 -13.28
N ALA A 79 -24.11 -15.74 -13.52
CA ALA A 79 -25.08 -15.20 -14.48
C ALA A 79 -24.85 -15.77 -15.89
N ARG A 80 -23.60 -15.87 -16.33
CA ARG A 80 -23.22 -16.48 -17.59
C ARG A 80 -23.63 -17.95 -17.67
N ARG A 81 -23.42 -18.75 -16.62
CA ARG A 81 -23.84 -20.17 -16.60
C ARG A 81 -25.37 -20.28 -16.69
N ILE A 82 -26.10 -19.44 -15.95
CA ILE A 82 -27.56 -19.38 -15.99
C ILE A 82 -28.05 -19.02 -17.40
N SER A 83 -27.54 -17.94 -17.98
CA SER A 83 -27.95 -17.47 -19.31
C SER A 83 -27.57 -18.47 -20.41
N SER A 84 -26.48 -19.21 -20.22
CA SER A 84 -26.06 -20.28 -21.13
C SER A 84 -26.97 -21.52 -21.05
N GLY A 85 -27.89 -21.59 -20.09
CA GLY A 85 -28.79 -22.74 -19.93
C GLY A 85 -28.29 -23.84 -19.02
N ASP A 86 -27.05 -23.74 -18.53
CA ASP A 86 -26.37 -24.78 -17.75
C ASP A 86 -26.97 -24.95 -16.34
N LYS A 87 -26.71 -26.09 -15.70
CA LYS A 87 -27.17 -26.34 -14.33
C LYS A 87 -26.22 -25.67 -13.35
N VAL A 88 -26.76 -24.71 -12.62
CA VAL A 88 -26.07 -23.94 -11.58
C VAL A 88 -26.52 -24.42 -10.20
N PRO A 89 -25.60 -24.61 -9.24
CA PRO A 89 -25.95 -24.99 -7.88
C PRO A 89 -26.88 -23.99 -7.19
N THR A 90 -27.72 -24.47 -6.27
CA THR A 90 -28.67 -23.63 -5.53
C THR A 90 -27.98 -22.50 -4.74
N LYS A 91 -26.81 -22.77 -4.14
CA LYS A 91 -26.07 -21.74 -3.40
C LYS A 91 -25.58 -20.61 -4.31
N ASP A 92 -25.12 -20.92 -5.53
CA ASP A 92 -24.71 -19.92 -6.51
C ASP A 92 -25.90 -19.05 -6.97
N HIS A 93 -27.08 -19.65 -7.13
CA HIS A 93 -28.30 -18.88 -7.38
C HIS A 93 -28.62 -17.91 -6.22
N GLN A 94 -28.53 -18.38 -4.98
CA GLN A 94 -28.77 -17.54 -3.78
C GLN A 94 -27.73 -16.42 -3.67
N PHE A 95 -26.46 -16.73 -3.93
CA PHE A 95 -25.37 -15.76 -3.94
C PHE A 95 -25.65 -14.63 -4.95
N LEU A 96 -25.99 -14.99 -6.19
CA LEU A 96 -26.28 -14.00 -7.22
C LEU A 96 -27.52 -13.16 -6.88
N VAL A 97 -28.59 -13.77 -6.36
CA VAL A 97 -29.78 -13.02 -5.91
C VAL A 97 -29.45 -12.04 -4.78
N LYS A 98 -28.58 -12.42 -3.85
CA LYS A 98 -28.18 -11.59 -2.72
C LYS A 98 -27.32 -10.39 -3.15
N HIS A 99 -26.38 -10.60 -4.07
CA HIS A 99 -25.40 -9.59 -4.46
C HIS A 99 -25.83 -8.74 -5.67
N ASP A 100 -26.49 -9.33 -6.66
CA ASP A 100 -27.00 -8.63 -7.85
C ASP A 100 -28.31 -9.26 -8.37
N PRO A 101 -29.46 -8.95 -7.75
CA PRO A 101 -30.76 -9.50 -8.15
C PRO A 101 -31.19 -9.04 -9.56
N ALA A 102 -30.73 -7.88 -10.02
CA ALA A 102 -31.04 -7.38 -11.36
C ALA A 102 -30.34 -8.24 -12.43
N LEU A 103 -29.06 -8.55 -12.21
CA LEU A 103 -28.30 -9.46 -13.07
C LEU A 103 -28.87 -10.88 -13.04
N TYR A 104 -29.32 -11.37 -11.88
CA TYR A 104 -30.02 -12.65 -11.79
C TYR A 104 -31.25 -12.70 -12.70
N GLY A 105 -32.12 -11.69 -12.60
CA GLY A 105 -33.32 -11.58 -13.45
C GLY A 105 -32.96 -11.55 -14.93
N LYS A 106 -31.95 -10.73 -15.30
CA LYS A 106 -31.47 -10.64 -16.68
C LYS A 106 -30.94 -11.97 -17.20
N ALA A 107 -30.17 -12.69 -16.39
CA ALA A 107 -29.62 -13.99 -16.76
C ALA A 107 -30.72 -15.03 -17.02
N LEU A 108 -31.79 -15.03 -16.22
CA LEU A 108 -32.96 -15.88 -16.44
C LEU A 108 -33.70 -15.52 -17.73
N THR A 109 -33.91 -14.23 -18.01
CA THR A 109 -34.56 -13.78 -19.25
C THR A 109 -33.75 -14.14 -20.50
N MET A 110 -32.42 -14.07 -20.42
CA MET A 110 -31.52 -14.39 -21.53
C MET A 110 -31.18 -15.90 -21.62
N ARG A 111 -31.82 -16.75 -20.83
CA ARG A 111 -31.49 -18.17 -20.75
C ARG A 111 -31.76 -18.90 -22.06
N ILE A 112 -30.74 -19.58 -22.58
CA ILE A 112 -30.82 -20.44 -23.77
C ILE A 112 -31.06 -21.88 -23.31
N PRO A 113 -32.20 -22.53 -23.64
CA PRO A 113 -32.40 -23.94 -23.32
C PRO A 113 -31.37 -24.84 -24.01
N LYS A 114 -30.87 -25.86 -23.30
CA LYS A 114 -29.93 -26.86 -23.82
C LYS A 114 -30.50 -28.26 -23.61
N GLU A 115 -30.27 -29.14 -24.58
CA GLU A 115 -30.69 -30.56 -24.52
C GLU A 115 -29.92 -31.32 -23.44
N ASP A 116 -28.60 -31.09 -23.34
CA ASP A 116 -27.75 -31.64 -22.28
C ASP A 116 -26.99 -30.51 -21.56
N PRO A 117 -27.58 -29.89 -20.53
CA PRO A 117 -26.97 -28.79 -19.79
C PRO A 117 -25.80 -29.28 -18.93
N LYS A 118 -24.66 -28.59 -19.00
CA LYS A 118 -23.50 -28.92 -18.16
C LYS A 118 -23.80 -28.65 -16.69
N GLU A 119 -23.41 -29.56 -15.82
CA GLU A 119 -23.47 -29.37 -14.36
C GLU A 119 -22.18 -28.74 -13.84
N TYR A 120 -22.31 -27.64 -13.12
CA TYR A 120 -21.18 -26.94 -12.52
C TYR A 120 -21.09 -27.19 -11.01
N LYS A 121 -19.86 -27.23 -10.50
CA LYS A 121 -19.60 -27.13 -9.06
C LYS A 121 -19.88 -25.69 -8.59
N GLN A 122 -20.20 -25.55 -7.31
CA GLN A 122 -20.43 -24.27 -6.65
C GLN A 122 -19.20 -23.39 -6.83
N LEU A 123 -19.43 -22.15 -7.27
CA LEU A 123 -18.38 -21.15 -7.42
C LEU A 123 -18.32 -20.20 -6.21
N SER A 124 -19.48 -19.86 -5.65
CA SER A 124 -19.57 -19.04 -4.44
C SER A 124 -18.91 -19.74 -3.26
N GLU A 125 -18.12 -19.01 -2.49
CA GLU A 125 -17.60 -19.51 -1.22
C GLU A 125 -18.73 -19.50 -0.17
N ASP A 126 -18.70 -20.46 0.76
CA ASP A 126 -19.66 -20.48 1.85
C ASP A 126 -19.46 -19.23 2.74
N GLU A 127 -20.54 -18.48 2.98
CA GLU A 127 -20.50 -17.19 3.68
C GLU A 127 -19.90 -17.27 5.10
N GLU A 128 -19.94 -18.44 5.75
CA GLU A 128 -19.28 -18.67 7.04
C GLU A 128 -17.74 -18.55 6.96
N ASN A 129 -17.13 -18.82 5.81
CA ASN A 129 -15.69 -18.72 5.62
C ASN A 129 -15.24 -17.29 5.27
N GLN A 130 -16.10 -16.48 4.65
CA GLN A 130 -15.77 -15.09 4.32
C GLN A 130 -15.59 -14.24 5.58
N ASN A 131 -16.38 -14.49 6.63
CA ASN A 131 -16.21 -13.83 7.93
C ASN A 131 -14.94 -14.26 8.69
N LYS A 132 -14.34 -15.42 8.38
CA LYS A 132 -13.09 -15.88 9.02
C LYS A 132 -11.84 -15.29 8.38
N GLN A 133 -11.86 -15.04 7.07
CA GLN A 133 -10.69 -14.48 6.36
C GLN A 133 -10.39 -13.02 6.76
N GLN A 134 -11.37 -12.27 7.26
CA GLN A 134 -11.14 -10.92 7.81
C GLN A 134 -10.30 -10.91 9.11
N SER A 135 -10.05 -12.06 9.73
CA SER A 135 -9.34 -12.14 11.02
C SER A 135 -7.97 -12.82 10.96
N GLY A 136 -7.44 -13.19 9.80
CA GLY A 136 -6.15 -13.87 9.76
C GLY A 136 -5.55 -14.05 8.38
N ILE A 137 -4.80 -13.05 7.91
CA ILE A 137 -3.79 -13.26 6.86
C ILE A 137 -2.53 -12.49 7.27
N SER A 138 -1.84 -13.07 8.26
CA SER A 138 -0.41 -12.92 8.48
C SER A 138 0.22 -14.18 7.91
N GLU A 139 1.27 -14.00 7.11
CA GLU A 139 2.19 -15.01 6.55
C GLU A 139 1.89 -15.54 5.13
N GLY A 140 2.88 -15.33 4.25
CA GLY A 140 3.20 -16.30 3.21
C GLY A 140 3.08 -15.86 1.75
N ILE A 141 3.74 -14.78 1.32
CA ILE A 141 4.07 -14.61 -0.10
C ILE A 141 5.54 -14.96 -0.29
N SER A 142 5.80 -16.24 -0.57
CA SER A 142 7.06 -16.74 -1.13
C SER A 142 6.83 -17.11 -2.60
N GLU A 143 7.34 -16.24 -3.47
CA GLU A 143 8.18 -16.58 -4.64
C GLU A 143 7.73 -17.70 -5.60
N LEU A 144 7.35 -17.29 -6.83
CA LEU A 144 7.47 -18.04 -8.10
C LEU A 144 7.31 -17.01 -9.25
N SER A 145 8.40 -16.50 -9.81
CA SER A 145 9.24 -17.04 -10.90
C SER A 145 8.81 -16.51 -12.27
N SER A 146 9.72 -15.74 -12.86
CA SER A 146 9.72 -15.21 -14.22
C SER A 146 9.53 -16.29 -15.28
N GLN A 147 8.78 -15.97 -16.33
CA GLN A 147 9.03 -16.48 -17.69
C GLN A 147 8.34 -15.60 -18.76
N ASP A 148 9.20 -14.93 -19.52
CA ASP A 148 9.20 -14.76 -20.96
C ASP A 148 7.96 -14.24 -21.70
N ASN A 149 8.08 -13.01 -22.22
CA ASN A 149 7.46 -12.63 -23.49
C ASN A 149 8.39 -11.71 -24.28
N SER A 150 9.24 -12.32 -25.12
CA SER A 150 9.97 -11.62 -26.17
C SER A 150 9.07 -11.42 -27.39
N SER A 151 8.46 -10.24 -27.42
CA SER A 151 8.00 -9.44 -28.57
C SER A 151 8.32 -9.98 -29.97
N SER A 152 7.29 -10.36 -30.73
CA SER A 152 7.33 -10.41 -32.19
C SER A 152 6.81 -9.09 -32.77
N MET A 153 7.73 -8.42 -33.47
CA MET A 153 7.56 -7.18 -34.21
C MET A 153 6.62 -7.38 -35.41
N VAL A 154 5.55 -6.59 -35.52
CA VAL A 154 4.68 -6.55 -36.70
C VAL A 154 4.91 -5.23 -37.40
N ASP A 155 5.62 -5.28 -38.53
CA ASP A 155 5.90 -4.14 -39.41
C ASP A 155 4.60 -3.62 -40.03
N ILE A 156 4.20 -2.40 -39.67
CA ILE A 156 3.17 -1.64 -40.39
C ILE A 156 3.91 -0.73 -41.37
N LYS A 157 3.79 -1.06 -42.66
CA LYS A 157 4.34 -0.28 -43.78
C LYS A 157 3.38 0.86 -44.10
N ILE A 158 3.84 2.10 -43.95
CA ILE A 158 3.17 3.32 -44.43
C ILE A 158 3.44 3.47 -45.93
#